data_AF-A0A8J1XS24-F1
#
_entry.id   AF-A0A8J1XS24-F1
#
_cell.length_a   1.000
_cell.length_b   1.000
_cell.length_c   1.000
_cell.angle_alpha   90.00
_cell.angle_beta   90.00
_cell.angle_gamma   90.00
#
_symmetry.space_group_name_H-M   'P 1'
#
loop_
_entity.id
_entity.type
_entity.pdbx_description
1 polymer ?
#
loop_
_entity_poly.entity_id
_entity_poly.type
_entity_poly.pdbx_seq_one_letter_code
_entity_poly.pdbx_strand_id
1 'polypeptide(L)'
;MAAQGSIMDSDSEDEMPAGWEERVTLEGKVYYANHNTQGTQWTHPVSGKKKKVAGELPYGWERKVDSSGVVFYVDHINEKTTFTDPRLAFAQEDKPYNGEIIQKYDASTKAIAVLQGRDLSGKYILVTGANSGIGFETVKALAFHGAHVVMACRNFKSANECIEKINRERPQAKVQYINLDLTSLRSVQQCAKTYIERGWPLHVLILNAGVFGVAHSLTEDGYETTFQVNHLGHFYLTQLFTQLLIKSNPARVVVLSSESHRFSTIDDVLSEAVLSPDISRYSSMRAYNDSKLCNVLFSNELQRRLCSSNVTSNVVHPGNCINTRISRQWWMWRLLFTILRPFTKSTEQGASTTVFCAVSKDLEGVGGMYWNNCCQCISSEQSRNEKLAKKLWDISATMIDKAERTFPVESS
;
A
#
# COMPACT_ATOMS: atom_id res chain seq x y z
N MET A 1 -53.74 0.06 29.91
CA MET A 1 -53.19 1.43 29.89
C MET A 1 -51.96 1.40 29.00
N ALA A 2 -52.02 2.12 27.89
CA ALA A 2 -50.91 2.26 26.95
C ALA A 2 -49.82 3.15 27.57
N ALA A 3 -48.55 2.77 27.39
CA ALA A 3 -47.43 3.69 27.53
C ALA A 3 -46.83 3.87 26.13
N GLN A 4 -47.00 5.08 25.62
CA GLN A 4 -46.51 5.57 24.33
C GLN A 4 -44.98 5.51 24.27
N GLY A 5 -44.46 5.13 23.10
CA GLY A 5 -43.03 5.18 22.80
C GLY A 5 -42.53 6.61 22.59
N SER A 6 -41.27 6.83 22.91
CA SER A 6 -40.46 7.89 22.30
C SER A 6 -39.41 7.23 21.42
N ILE A 7 -39.63 7.27 20.12
CA ILE A 7 -38.57 7.12 19.13
C ILE A 7 -37.69 8.36 19.34
N MET A 8 -36.46 8.19 19.86
CA MET A 8 -35.48 9.27 19.79
C MET A 8 -35.08 9.39 18.32
N ASP A 9 -35.51 10.48 17.69
CA ASP A 9 -35.14 10.84 16.32
C ASP A 9 -33.62 10.92 16.20
N SER A 10 -33.06 9.97 15.45
CA SER A 10 -31.65 9.86 15.08
C SER A 10 -31.17 10.99 14.14
N ASP A 11 -32.07 11.87 13.69
CA ASP A 11 -31.79 12.90 12.69
C ASP A 11 -31.29 14.23 13.28
N SER A 12 -31.32 14.40 14.61
CA SER A 12 -30.98 15.68 15.26
C SER A 12 -29.49 15.97 15.43
N GLU A 13 -28.60 14.97 15.26
CA GLU A 13 -27.15 15.15 15.46
C GLU A 13 -26.41 15.75 14.25
N ASP A 14 -27.04 15.71 13.06
CA ASP A 14 -26.49 16.23 11.80
C ASP A 14 -27.10 17.60 11.40
N GLU A 15 -28.04 18.15 12.18
CA GLU A 15 -28.57 19.50 11.93
C GLU A 15 -27.56 20.58 12.34
N MET A 16 -27.29 21.49 11.40
CA MET A 16 -26.38 22.63 11.61
C MET A 16 -27.03 23.67 12.54
N PRO A 17 -26.36 24.12 13.62
CA PRO A 17 -26.89 25.18 14.48
C PRO A 17 -27.05 26.50 13.74
N ALA A 18 -27.98 27.33 14.20
CA ALA A 18 -28.22 28.65 13.60
C ALA A 18 -26.94 29.51 13.53
N GLY A 19 -26.66 30.06 12.35
CA GLY A 19 -25.48 30.87 12.08
C GLY A 19 -24.23 30.08 11.71
N TRP A 20 -24.31 28.76 11.61
CA TRP A 20 -23.23 27.92 11.10
C TRP A 20 -23.49 27.46 9.66
N GLU A 21 -22.41 27.35 8.88
CA GLU A 21 -22.45 26.89 7.49
C GLU A 21 -21.35 25.83 7.27
N GLU A 22 -21.70 24.73 6.60
CA GLU A 22 -20.77 23.68 6.20
C GLU A 22 -20.19 23.97 4.82
N ARG A 23 -18.86 23.93 4.68
CA ARG A 23 -18.14 24.25 3.45
C ARG A 23 -17.04 23.24 3.16
N VAL A 24 -16.62 23.20 1.89
CA VAL A 24 -15.62 22.24 1.40
C VAL A 24 -14.44 22.97 0.77
N THR A 25 -13.21 22.54 1.07
CA THR A 25 -12.00 23.04 0.40
C THR A 25 -11.79 22.41 -0.98
N LEU A 26 -10.89 22.98 -1.79
CA LEU A 26 -10.47 22.36 -3.06
C LEU A 26 -9.91 20.93 -2.87
N GLU A 27 -9.29 20.67 -1.71
CA GLU A 27 -8.73 19.36 -1.33
C GLU A 27 -9.78 18.38 -0.78
N GLY A 28 -11.06 18.75 -0.76
CA GLY A 28 -12.16 17.92 -0.25
C GLY A 28 -12.28 17.83 1.27
N LYS A 29 -11.59 18.71 2.02
CA LYS A 29 -11.73 18.79 3.48
C LYS A 29 -12.96 19.63 3.83
N VAL A 30 -13.79 19.14 4.75
CA VAL A 30 -14.96 19.89 5.23
C VAL A 30 -14.57 20.78 6.40
N TYR A 31 -15.02 22.03 6.39
CA TYR A 31 -14.89 22.99 7.48
C TYR A 31 -16.21 23.70 7.74
N TYR A 32 -16.38 24.20 8.95
CA TYR A 32 -17.60 24.84 9.43
C TYR A 32 -17.31 26.30 9.73
N ALA A 33 -18.04 27.20 9.08
CA ALA A 33 -17.93 28.63 9.26
C ALA A 33 -19.06 29.11 10.19
N ASN A 34 -18.70 29.90 11.20
CA ASN A 34 -19.65 30.54 12.11
C ASN A 34 -19.78 32.01 11.75
N HIS A 35 -20.94 32.40 11.24
CA HIS A 35 -21.25 33.78 10.82
C HIS A 35 -21.45 34.74 11.99
N ASN A 36 -21.78 34.22 13.19
CA ASN A 36 -21.94 35.05 14.38
C ASN A 36 -20.59 35.47 14.98
N THR A 37 -19.57 34.60 14.91
CA THR A 37 -18.24 34.86 15.48
C THR A 37 -17.17 35.16 14.43
N GLN A 38 -17.51 35.08 13.14
CA GLN A 38 -16.59 35.21 12.00
C GLN A 38 -15.40 34.24 12.06
N GLY A 39 -15.60 33.07 12.68
CA GLY A 39 -14.59 32.03 12.85
C GLY A 39 -14.83 30.79 11.98
N THR A 40 -13.79 29.99 11.76
CA THR A 40 -13.89 28.69 11.08
C THR A 40 -13.29 27.58 11.93
N GLN A 41 -13.84 26.37 11.84
CA GLN A 41 -13.29 25.18 12.48
C GLN A 41 -13.43 23.92 11.61
N TRP A 42 -12.67 22.89 11.93
CA TRP A 42 -12.64 21.63 11.14
C TRP A 42 -13.59 20.54 11.65
N THR A 43 -14.28 20.80 12.76
CA THR A 43 -15.15 19.83 13.45
C THR A 43 -16.58 20.35 13.50
N HIS A 44 -17.56 19.46 13.37
CA HIS A 44 -18.96 19.84 13.45
C HIS A 44 -19.26 20.46 14.82
N PRO A 45 -19.99 21.59 14.90
CA PRO A 45 -20.20 22.32 16.15
C PRO A 45 -21.00 21.55 17.21
N VAL A 46 -21.85 20.60 16.81
CA VAL A 46 -22.66 19.76 17.73
C VAL A 46 -22.01 18.40 17.94
N SER A 47 -21.95 17.57 16.90
CA SER A 47 -21.39 16.22 16.98
C SER A 47 -19.86 16.13 17.16
N GLY A 48 -19.10 17.21 16.96
CA GLY A 48 -17.63 17.21 17.05
C GLY A 48 -16.93 16.42 15.94
N LYS A 49 -17.67 15.83 15.00
CA LYS A 49 -17.16 14.96 13.94
C LYS A 49 -16.45 15.76 12.85
N LYS A 50 -15.38 15.19 12.29
CA LYS A 50 -14.76 15.69 11.06
C LYS A 50 -15.39 14.98 9.87
N LYS A 51 -15.50 15.67 8.74
CA LYS A 51 -16.02 15.10 7.50
C LYS A 51 -15.02 15.34 6.37
N LYS A 52 -14.98 14.43 5.41
CA LYS A 52 -14.23 14.59 4.17
C LYS A 52 -15.11 14.16 3.01
N VAL A 53 -15.02 14.89 1.90
CA VAL A 53 -15.60 14.47 0.63
C VAL A 53 -14.50 13.97 -0.28
N ALA A 54 -14.75 12.85 -0.96
CA ALA A 54 -13.79 12.23 -1.87
C ALA A 54 -14.24 12.41 -3.33
N GLY A 55 -13.29 12.64 -4.22
CA GLY A 55 -13.51 12.65 -5.67
C GLY A 55 -13.85 14.02 -6.28
N GLU A 56 -14.06 13.98 -7.60
CA GLU A 56 -14.52 15.11 -8.42
C GLU A 56 -16.02 15.40 -8.18
N LEU A 57 -16.53 16.51 -8.73
CA LEU A 57 -17.96 16.78 -8.70
C LEU A 57 -18.75 15.67 -9.44
N PRO A 58 -19.98 15.36 -9.01
CA PRO A 58 -20.82 14.40 -9.73
C PRO A 58 -21.00 14.81 -11.20
N TYR A 59 -21.22 13.84 -12.07
CA TYR A 59 -21.42 14.11 -13.50
C TYR A 59 -22.55 15.14 -13.72
N GLY A 60 -22.29 16.14 -14.56
CA GLY A 60 -23.23 17.24 -14.84
C GLY A 60 -23.11 18.45 -13.90
N TRP A 61 -22.30 18.37 -12.84
CA TRP A 61 -22.11 19.47 -11.90
C TRP A 61 -20.87 20.30 -12.23
N GLU A 62 -21.02 21.63 -12.21
CA GLU A 62 -19.94 22.59 -12.43
C GLU A 62 -19.85 23.58 -11.25
N ARG A 63 -18.64 23.82 -10.75
CA ARG A 63 -18.37 24.86 -9.74
C ARG A 63 -18.03 26.18 -10.43
N LYS A 64 -18.74 27.25 -10.08
CA LYS A 64 -18.51 28.63 -10.55
C LYS A 64 -18.26 29.58 -9.38
N VAL A 65 -17.68 30.73 -9.71
CA VAL A 65 -17.45 31.83 -8.77
C VAL A 65 -18.02 33.09 -9.41
N ASP A 66 -18.83 33.84 -8.66
CA ASP A 66 -19.40 35.09 -9.16
C ASP A 66 -18.40 36.26 -9.06
N SER A 67 -18.81 37.44 -9.54
CA SER A 67 -17.98 38.66 -9.52
C SER A 67 -17.65 39.17 -8.11
N SER A 68 -18.36 38.69 -7.08
CA SER A 68 -18.12 39.02 -5.68
C SER A 68 -17.25 37.97 -4.95
N GLY A 69 -16.82 36.92 -5.66
CA GLY A 69 -16.01 35.84 -5.11
C GLY A 69 -16.80 34.73 -4.44
N VAL A 70 -18.13 34.73 -4.54
CA VAL A 70 -19.00 33.71 -3.94
C VAL A 70 -19.00 32.47 -4.84
N VAL A 71 -18.75 31.32 -4.22
CA VAL A 71 -18.76 30.02 -4.90
C VAL A 71 -20.18 29.49 -4.98
N PHE A 72 -20.60 29.01 -6.15
CA PHE A 72 -21.87 28.32 -6.36
C PHE A 72 -21.69 27.14 -7.33
N TYR A 73 -22.66 26.23 -7.34
CA TYR A 73 -22.62 24.98 -8.11
C TYR A 73 -23.83 24.91 -9.02
N VAL A 74 -23.59 24.58 -10.28
CA VAL A 74 -24.59 24.47 -11.34
C VAL A 74 -24.72 23.02 -11.76
N ASP A 75 -25.93 22.46 -11.62
CA ASP A 75 -26.33 21.18 -12.16
C ASP A 75 -26.91 21.39 -13.57
N HIS A 76 -26.13 21.03 -14.59
CA HIS A 76 -26.52 21.17 -16.00
C HIS A 76 -27.53 20.11 -16.46
N ILE A 77 -27.78 19.07 -15.67
CA ILE A 77 -28.73 18.01 -15.99
C ILE A 77 -30.12 18.39 -15.51
N ASN A 78 -30.21 18.90 -14.27
CA ASN A 78 -31.48 19.28 -13.65
C ASN A 78 -31.74 20.80 -13.68
N GLU A 79 -30.88 21.56 -14.36
CA GLU A 79 -30.96 23.03 -14.51
C GLU A 79 -31.06 23.77 -13.16
N LYS A 80 -30.38 23.27 -12.14
CA LYS A 80 -30.46 23.79 -10.76
C LYS A 80 -29.16 24.45 -10.34
N THR A 81 -29.26 25.58 -9.62
CA THR A 81 -28.11 26.22 -8.97
C THR A 81 -28.24 26.10 -7.46
N THR A 82 -27.14 25.81 -6.76
CA THR A 82 -27.06 25.73 -5.30
C THR A 82 -25.74 26.34 -4.81
N PHE A 83 -25.74 26.85 -3.57
CA PHE A 83 -24.53 27.35 -2.90
C PHE A 83 -23.85 26.27 -2.05
N THR A 84 -24.53 25.14 -1.83
CA THR A 84 -24.02 23.99 -1.09
C THR A 84 -23.32 23.01 -2.05
N ASP A 85 -22.12 22.55 -1.69
CA ASP A 85 -21.38 21.57 -2.49
C ASP A 85 -22.16 20.24 -2.58
N PRO A 86 -22.49 19.75 -3.79
CA PRO A 86 -23.28 18.53 -3.96
C PRO A 86 -22.60 17.27 -3.40
N ARG A 87 -21.28 17.30 -3.19
CA ARG A 87 -20.52 16.18 -2.60
C ARG A 87 -20.79 16.02 -1.11
N LEU A 88 -21.33 17.05 -0.43
CA LEU A 88 -21.62 16.99 1.00
C LEU A 88 -22.65 15.90 1.35
N ALA A 89 -23.58 15.61 0.45
CA ALA A 89 -24.53 14.49 0.61
C ALA A 89 -23.84 13.11 0.69
N PHE A 90 -22.60 13.02 0.21
CA PHE A 90 -21.76 11.82 0.24
C PHE A 90 -20.53 11.99 1.14
N ALA A 91 -20.51 13.02 1.99
CA ALA A 91 -19.42 13.25 2.92
C ALA A 91 -19.32 12.06 3.88
N GLN A 92 -18.11 11.51 4.00
CA GLN A 92 -17.83 10.47 4.96
C GLN A 92 -17.27 11.11 6.23
N GLU A 93 -17.65 10.57 7.38
CA GLU A 93 -16.99 10.91 8.64
C GLU A 93 -15.50 10.59 8.50
N ASP A 94 -14.68 11.63 8.63
CA ASP A 94 -13.24 11.49 8.82
C ASP A 94 -13.05 11.05 10.27
N LYS A 95 -13.21 9.75 10.51
CA LYS A 95 -12.91 9.15 11.81
C LYS A 95 -11.39 9.24 11.99
N PRO A 96 -10.85 10.12 12.86
CA PRO A 96 -9.48 9.94 13.29
C PRO A 96 -9.42 8.53 13.87
N TYR A 97 -8.43 7.75 13.42
CA TYR A 97 -8.16 6.45 13.99
C TYR A 97 -7.81 6.61 15.48
N ASN A 98 -8.84 6.54 16.34
CA ASN A 98 -8.74 6.54 17.80
C ASN A 98 -8.90 5.10 18.28
N GLY A 99 -7.93 4.24 17.95
CA GLY A 99 -7.92 2.88 18.42
C GLY A 99 -6.51 2.49 18.80
N GLU A 100 -6.25 2.26 20.08
CA GLU A 100 -5.16 1.34 20.40
C GLU A 100 -5.47 0.04 19.64
N ILE A 101 -4.70 -0.33 18.61
CA ILE A 101 -4.74 -1.71 18.11
C ILE A 101 -4.33 -2.53 19.32
N ILE A 102 -5.30 -3.21 19.94
CA ILE A 102 -4.99 -4.16 21.01
C ILE A 102 -4.02 -5.16 20.40
N GLN A 103 -2.83 -5.25 20.98
CA GLN A 103 -1.80 -6.15 20.52
C GLN A 103 -2.25 -7.60 20.75
N LYS A 104 -2.86 -8.20 19.73
CA LYS A 104 -3.34 -9.60 19.74
C LYS A 104 -2.24 -10.60 19.41
N TYR A 105 -1.15 -10.13 18.80
CA TYR A 105 -0.11 -10.96 18.20
C TYR A 105 1.27 -10.46 18.62
N ASP A 106 2.26 -11.33 18.49
CA ASP A 106 3.63 -11.08 18.92
C ASP A 106 4.65 -11.59 17.88
N ALA A 107 5.93 -11.56 18.24
CA ALA A 107 7.00 -12.03 17.38
C ALA A 107 6.95 -13.54 17.08
N SER A 108 6.27 -14.34 17.92
CA SER A 108 6.19 -15.80 17.81
C SER A 108 4.98 -16.28 17.00
N THR A 109 4.04 -15.37 16.72
CA THR A 109 2.80 -15.63 15.98
C THR A 109 3.09 -16.08 14.55
N LYS A 110 2.45 -17.17 14.12
CA LYS A 110 2.53 -17.69 12.74
C LYS A 110 1.48 -17.05 11.84
N ALA A 111 1.77 -16.94 10.55
CA ALA A 111 0.83 -16.41 9.55
C ALA A 111 -0.55 -17.09 9.54
N ILE A 112 -0.59 -18.42 9.72
CA ILE A 112 -1.86 -19.16 9.75
C ILE A 112 -2.72 -18.79 10.97
N ALA A 113 -2.10 -18.47 12.11
CA ALA A 113 -2.80 -18.11 13.34
C ALA A 113 -3.46 -16.72 13.24
N VAL A 114 -2.83 -15.79 12.50
CA VAL A 114 -3.42 -14.47 12.19
C VAL A 114 -4.74 -14.60 11.43
N LEU A 115 -4.92 -15.70 10.67
CA LEU A 115 -6.09 -15.94 9.83
C LEU A 115 -7.15 -16.84 10.50
N GLN A 116 -6.95 -17.27 11.75
CA GLN A 116 -7.87 -18.18 12.41
C GLN A 116 -9.31 -17.65 12.38
N GLY A 117 -10.24 -18.46 11.86
CA GLY A 117 -11.65 -18.10 11.73
C GLY A 117 -11.98 -17.12 10.60
N ARG A 118 -11.04 -16.83 9.69
CA ARG A 118 -11.28 -15.96 8.52
C ARG A 118 -11.52 -16.77 7.25
N ASP A 119 -12.48 -16.33 6.46
CA ASP A 119 -12.66 -16.76 5.08
C ASP A 119 -12.31 -15.60 4.15
N LEU A 120 -11.41 -15.86 3.21
CA LEU A 120 -10.92 -14.94 2.18
C LEU A 120 -11.46 -15.30 0.80
N SER A 121 -12.48 -16.17 0.71
CA SER A 121 -13.17 -16.48 -0.53
C SER A 121 -13.60 -15.20 -1.26
N GLY A 122 -13.35 -15.15 -2.57
CA GLY A 122 -13.60 -13.97 -3.40
C GLY A 122 -12.53 -12.87 -3.32
N LYS A 123 -11.55 -12.97 -2.43
CA LYS A 123 -10.39 -12.05 -2.41
C LYS A 123 -9.33 -12.52 -3.40
N TYR A 124 -8.80 -11.55 -4.15
CA TYR A 124 -7.77 -11.74 -5.15
C TYR A 124 -6.52 -11.01 -4.71
N ILE A 125 -5.43 -11.76 -4.57
CA ILE A 125 -4.21 -11.28 -3.94
C ILE A 125 -3.02 -11.60 -4.86
N LEU A 126 -2.25 -10.60 -5.24
CA LEU A 126 -0.98 -10.81 -5.96
C LEU A 126 0.19 -10.68 -4.98
N VAL A 127 1.10 -11.66 -4.99
CA VAL A 127 2.30 -11.67 -4.15
C VAL A 127 3.55 -11.80 -5.01
N THR A 128 4.44 -10.81 -4.94
CA THR A 128 5.74 -10.85 -5.64
C THR A 128 6.75 -11.71 -4.86
N GLY A 129 7.58 -12.48 -5.57
CA GLY A 129 8.68 -13.24 -4.95
C GLY A 129 8.22 -14.35 -3.99
N ALA A 130 7.13 -15.04 -4.33
CA ALA A 130 6.48 -16.02 -3.46
C ALA A 130 7.00 -17.46 -3.59
N ASN A 131 8.02 -17.73 -4.39
CA ASN A 131 8.57 -19.06 -4.62
C ASN A 131 9.51 -19.57 -3.52
N SER A 132 9.69 -18.82 -2.42
CA SER A 132 10.45 -19.26 -1.24
C SER A 132 10.17 -18.40 0.00
N GLY A 133 10.62 -18.88 1.16
CA GLY A 133 10.70 -18.08 2.39
C GLY A 133 9.38 -17.46 2.83
N ILE A 134 9.42 -16.18 3.21
CA ILE A 134 8.27 -15.42 3.73
C ILE A 134 7.15 -15.33 2.69
N GLY A 135 7.49 -15.12 1.41
CA GLY A 135 6.50 -15.04 0.34
C GLY A 135 5.73 -16.35 0.14
N PHE A 136 6.41 -17.49 0.22
CA PHE A 136 5.76 -18.81 0.14
C PHE A 136 4.78 -19.03 1.30
N GLU A 137 5.20 -18.76 2.54
CA GLU A 137 4.34 -18.91 3.72
C GLU A 137 3.16 -17.94 3.70
N THR A 138 3.35 -16.73 3.15
CA THR A 138 2.28 -15.75 2.93
C THR A 138 1.23 -16.32 1.96
N VAL A 139 1.67 -16.82 0.80
CA VAL A 139 0.75 -17.41 -0.20
C VAL A 139 0.04 -18.63 0.36
N LYS A 140 0.76 -19.53 1.03
CA LYS A 140 0.19 -20.73 1.66
C LYS A 140 -0.91 -20.36 2.66
N ALA A 141 -0.63 -19.43 3.59
CA ALA A 141 -1.60 -19.01 4.59
C ALA A 141 -2.86 -18.39 3.97
N LEU A 142 -2.71 -17.50 2.98
CA LEU A 142 -3.83 -16.83 2.31
C LEU A 142 -4.67 -17.82 1.49
N ALA A 143 -4.03 -18.68 0.70
CA ALA A 143 -4.70 -19.67 -0.13
C ALA A 143 -5.43 -20.73 0.73
N PHE A 144 -4.87 -21.10 1.87
CA PHE A 144 -5.55 -21.99 2.82
C PHE A 144 -6.81 -21.38 3.43
N HIS A 145 -6.96 -20.07 3.41
CA HIS A 145 -8.18 -19.41 3.86
C HIS A 145 -9.09 -18.99 2.69
N GLY A 146 -8.94 -19.60 1.51
CA GLY A 146 -9.89 -19.45 0.40
C GLY A 146 -9.59 -18.32 -0.59
N ALA A 147 -8.54 -17.53 -0.35
CA ALA A 147 -8.14 -16.48 -1.29
C ALA A 147 -7.71 -17.06 -2.65
N HIS A 148 -7.99 -16.33 -3.72
CA HIS A 148 -7.36 -16.54 -5.02
C HIS A 148 -6.01 -15.82 -5.02
N VAL A 149 -4.91 -16.58 -5.00
CA VAL A 149 -3.57 -16.02 -4.85
C VAL A 149 -2.77 -16.18 -6.14
N VAL A 150 -2.26 -15.07 -6.67
CA VAL A 150 -1.39 -15.05 -7.84
C VAL A 150 0.06 -14.87 -7.39
N MET A 151 0.87 -15.89 -7.63
CA MET A 151 2.31 -15.87 -7.40
C MET A 151 3.01 -15.22 -8.58
N ALA A 152 3.46 -13.97 -8.40
CA ALA A 152 4.25 -13.25 -9.40
C ALA A 152 5.74 -13.54 -9.15
N CYS A 153 6.32 -14.42 -9.97
CA CYS A 153 7.66 -14.97 -9.75
C CYS A 153 8.47 -15.05 -11.05
N ARG A 154 9.79 -14.95 -10.94
CA ARG A 154 10.69 -15.04 -12.10
C ARG A 154 10.76 -16.45 -12.70
N ASN A 155 10.85 -17.47 -11.86
CA ASN A 155 11.08 -18.85 -12.29
C ASN A 155 9.79 -19.70 -12.19
N PHE A 156 9.26 -20.09 -13.34
CA PHE A 156 8.06 -20.94 -13.45
C PHE A 156 8.21 -22.26 -12.69
N LYS A 157 9.31 -23.00 -12.91
CA LYS A 157 9.52 -24.33 -12.32
C LYS A 157 9.46 -24.29 -10.79
N SER A 158 10.21 -23.37 -10.16
CA SER A 158 10.21 -23.22 -8.70
C SER A 158 8.87 -22.74 -8.16
N ALA A 159 8.14 -21.88 -8.90
CA ALA A 159 6.80 -21.46 -8.50
C ALA A 159 5.80 -22.64 -8.57
N ASN A 160 5.86 -23.43 -9.65
CA ASN A 160 4.98 -24.59 -9.83
C ASN A 160 5.22 -25.66 -8.74
N GLU A 161 6.47 -25.94 -8.38
CA GLU A 161 6.79 -26.83 -7.26
C GLU A 161 6.18 -26.36 -5.92
N CYS A 162 6.10 -25.04 -5.70
CA CYS A 162 5.43 -24.46 -4.53
C CYS A 162 3.90 -24.61 -4.62
N ILE A 163 3.30 -24.37 -5.79
CA ILE A 163 1.87 -24.55 -6.03
C ILE A 163 1.47 -26.01 -5.78
N GLU A 164 2.24 -26.97 -6.29
CA GLU A 164 2.01 -28.40 -6.07
C GLU A 164 2.11 -28.80 -4.60
N LYS A 165 2.98 -28.16 -3.81
CA LYS A 165 3.05 -28.38 -2.36
C LYS A 165 1.77 -27.89 -1.67
N ILE A 166 1.33 -26.68 -2.00
CA ILE A 166 0.09 -26.09 -1.45
C ILE A 166 -1.11 -26.97 -1.83
N ASN A 167 -1.21 -27.40 -3.08
CA ASN A 167 -2.32 -28.22 -3.57
C ASN A 167 -2.35 -29.63 -2.96
N ARG A 168 -1.18 -30.22 -2.67
CA ARG A 168 -1.10 -31.50 -1.94
C ARG A 168 -1.66 -31.40 -0.53
N GLU A 169 -1.36 -30.30 0.17
CA GLU A 169 -1.87 -30.07 1.52
C GLU A 169 -3.34 -29.60 1.51
N ARG A 170 -3.75 -28.83 0.49
CA ARG A 170 -5.12 -28.33 0.33
C ARG A 170 -5.53 -28.30 -1.14
N PRO A 171 -6.17 -29.38 -1.66
CA PRO A 171 -6.52 -29.49 -3.08
C PRO A 171 -7.46 -28.40 -3.62
N GLN A 172 -8.22 -27.74 -2.75
CA GLN A 172 -9.14 -26.65 -3.14
C GLN A 172 -8.46 -25.27 -3.17
N ALA A 173 -7.17 -25.17 -2.83
CA ALA A 173 -6.45 -23.90 -2.85
C ALA A 173 -6.37 -23.33 -4.28
N LYS A 174 -6.66 -22.03 -4.42
CA LYS A 174 -6.67 -21.34 -5.71
C LYS A 174 -5.38 -20.54 -5.85
N VAL A 175 -4.33 -21.19 -6.36
CA VAL A 175 -3.03 -20.55 -6.59
C VAL A 175 -2.68 -20.58 -8.07
N GLN A 176 -2.35 -19.41 -8.62
CA GLN A 176 -1.96 -19.21 -10.02
C GLN A 176 -0.55 -18.64 -10.10
N TYR A 177 0.11 -18.82 -11.23
CA TYR A 177 1.43 -18.24 -11.52
C TYR A 177 1.30 -17.19 -12.62
N ILE A 178 2.00 -16.07 -12.45
CA ILE A 178 2.32 -15.14 -13.53
C ILE A 178 3.83 -14.86 -13.49
N ASN A 179 4.45 -14.80 -14.67
CA ASN A 179 5.86 -14.45 -14.76
C ASN A 179 6.06 -12.98 -14.35
N LEU A 180 7.05 -12.76 -13.50
CA LEU A 180 7.51 -11.43 -13.10
C LEU A 180 9.01 -11.48 -12.83
N ASP A 181 9.79 -10.81 -13.67
CA ASP A 181 11.18 -10.51 -13.40
C ASP A 181 11.36 -9.02 -13.10
N LEU A 182 11.66 -8.70 -11.85
CA LEU A 182 11.84 -7.30 -11.42
C LEU A 182 13.17 -6.70 -11.93
N THR A 183 14.06 -7.50 -12.53
CA THR A 183 15.24 -6.97 -13.24
C THR A 183 14.94 -6.49 -14.66
N SER A 184 13.67 -6.54 -15.09
CA SER A 184 13.21 -6.10 -16.41
C SER A 184 11.90 -5.32 -16.26
N LEU A 185 11.92 -4.01 -16.51
CA LEU A 185 10.69 -3.21 -16.47
C LEU A 185 9.70 -3.66 -17.55
N ARG A 186 10.19 -4.18 -18.68
CA ARG A 186 9.33 -4.82 -19.68
C ARG A 186 8.61 -6.06 -19.12
N SER A 187 9.31 -6.91 -18.36
CA SER A 187 8.67 -8.06 -17.68
C SER A 187 7.61 -7.60 -16.68
N VAL A 188 7.85 -6.50 -15.96
CA VAL A 188 6.86 -5.88 -15.06
C VAL A 188 5.61 -5.45 -15.83
N GLN A 189 5.77 -4.78 -16.98
CA GLN A 189 4.67 -4.37 -17.85
C GLN A 189 3.87 -5.58 -18.35
N GLN A 190 4.55 -6.61 -18.84
CA GLN A 190 3.91 -7.84 -19.32
C GLN A 190 3.17 -8.59 -18.21
N CYS A 191 3.72 -8.62 -16.99
CA CYS A 191 3.08 -9.21 -15.82
C CYS A 191 1.73 -8.53 -15.53
N ALA A 192 1.73 -7.19 -15.49
CA ALA A 192 0.52 -6.41 -15.24
C ALA A 192 -0.51 -6.60 -16.36
N LYS A 193 -0.09 -6.51 -17.62
CA LYS A 193 -0.93 -6.77 -18.81
C LYS A 193 -1.59 -8.14 -18.72
N THR A 194 -0.78 -9.19 -18.48
CA THR A 194 -1.27 -10.57 -18.34
C THR A 194 -2.29 -10.71 -17.21
N TYR A 195 -2.10 -10.04 -16.06
CA TYR A 195 -3.05 -10.09 -14.96
C TYR A 195 -4.37 -9.38 -15.32
N ILE A 196 -4.28 -8.19 -15.92
CA ILE A 196 -5.44 -7.37 -16.29
C ILE A 196 -6.28 -8.08 -17.37
N GLU A 197 -5.64 -8.70 -18.36
CA GLU A 197 -6.31 -9.47 -19.42
C GLU A 197 -7.10 -10.68 -18.89
N ARG A 198 -6.80 -11.17 -17.70
CA ARG A 198 -7.61 -12.22 -17.04
C ARG A 198 -8.95 -11.71 -16.52
N GLY A 199 -9.16 -10.41 -16.47
CA GLY A 199 -10.38 -9.79 -15.92
C GLY A 199 -10.53 -9.98 -14.41
N TRP A 200 -9.43 -10.23 -13.69
CA TRP A 200 -9.46 -10.43 -12.24
C TRP A 200 -9.45 -9.09 -11.49
N PRO A 201 -10.24 -8.94 -10.40
CA PRO A 201 -10.06 -7.82 -9.48
C PRO A 201 -8.74 -7.97 -8.72
N LEU A 202 -8.21 -6.89 -8.16
CA LEU A 202 -7.01 -6.91 -7.32
C LEU A 202 -7.31 -6.26 -5.98
N HIS A 203 -7.60 -7.08 -4.98
CA HIS A 203 -7.96 -6.60 -3.64
C HIS A 203 -6.73 -6.36 -2.77
N VAL A 204 -5.67 -7.16 -2.94
CA VAL A 204 -4.43 -6.99 -2.19
C VAL A 204 -3.22 -7.17 -3.10
N LEU A 205 -2.29 -6.21 -3.06
CA LEU A 205 -0.98 -6.28 -3.71
C LEU A 205 0.11 -6.37 -2.63
N ILE A 206 0.87 -7.47 -2.61
CA ILE A 206 1.95 -7.68 -1.66
C ILE A 206 3.30 -7.61 -2.39
N LEU A 207 4.03 -6.53 -2.15
CA LEU A 207 5.35 -6.26 -2.73
C LEU A 207 6.42 -6.86 -1.81
N ASN A 208 6.58 -8.19 -1.91
CA ASN A 208 7.44 -8.99 -1.03
C ASN A 208 8.83 -9.29 -1.62
N ALA A 209 8.97 -9.33 -2.94
CA ALA A 209 10.24 -9.68 -3.58
C ALA A 209 11.39 -8.75 -3.15
N GLY A 210 12.59 -9.31 -3.08
CA GLY A 210 13.78 -8.48 -2.86
C GLY A 210 15.07 -9.26 -2.88
N VAL A 211 16.17 -8.54 -3.12
CA VAL A 211 17.54 -9.04 -3.13
C VAL A 211 18.39 -8.24 -2.13
N PHE A 212 19.44 -8.88 -1.63
CA PHE A 212 20.41 -8.29 -0.71
C PHE A 212 21.77 -8.94 -0.92
N GLY A 213 22.84 -8.17 -0.71
CA GLY A 213 24.21 -8.68 -0.74
C GLY A 213 24.73 -9.03 -2.14
N VAL A 214 23.99 -8.65 -3.19
CA VAL A 214 24.40 -8.89 -4.58
C VAL A 214 25.60 -8.00 -4.95
N ALA A 215 26.46 -8.51 -5.84
CA ALA A 215 27.53 -7.69 -6.42
C ALA A 215 26.91 -6.57 -7.28
N HIS A 216 27.66 -5.48 -7.49
CA HIS A 216 27.23 -4.42 -8.38
C HIS A 216 26.97 -4.99 -9.77
N SER A 217 25.77 -4.73 -10.29
CA SER A 217 25.39 -5.03 -11.66
C SER A 217 24.27 -4.09 -12.07
N LEU A 218 24.23 -3.77 -13.37
CA LEU A 218 23.09 -3.10 -13.97
C LEU A 218 22.11 -4.13 -14.53
N THR A 219 20.82 -3.82 -14.41
CA THR A 219 19.74 -4.53 -15.09
C THR A 219 19.76 -4.24 -16.59
N GLU A 220 18.91 -4.91 -17.37
CA GLU A 220 18.74 -4.60 -18.79
C GLU A 220 18.21 -3.18 -19.03
N ASP A 221 17.51 -2.61 -18.05
CA ASP A 221 17.01 -1.23 -18.06
C ASP A 221 18.09 -0.20 -17.68
N GLY A 222 19.30 -0.66 -17.34
CA GLY A 222 20.45 0.21 -17.04
C GLY A 222 20.53 0.74 -15.60
N TYR A 223 19.75 0.19 -14.67
CA TYR A 223 19.74 0.61 -13.26
C TYR A 223 20.41 -0.41 -12.34
N GLU A 224 20.92 0.04 -11.20
CA GLU A 224 21.52 -0.82 -10.18
C GLU A 224 20.51 -1.88 -9.70
N THR A 225 20.96 -3.13 -9.67
CA THR A 225 20.08 -4.31 -9.52
C THR A 225 19.29 -4.30 -8.21
N THR A 226 19.89 -3.95 -7.09
CA THR A 226 19.22 -3.93 -5.77
C THR A 226 18.13 -2.87 -5.74
N PHE A 227 18.44 -1.66 -6.19
CA PHE A 227 17.50 -0.54 -6.30
C PHE A 227 16.33 -0.90 -7.21
N GLN A 228 16.61 -1.43 -8.41
CA GLN A 228 15.54 -1.74 -9.35
C GLN A 228 14.64 -2.86 -8.82
N VAL A 229 15.22 -3.97 -8.35
CA VAL A 229 14.43 -5.12 -7.89
C VAL A 229 13.60 -4.78 -6.66
N ASN A 230 14.19 -4.09 -5.68
CA ASN A 230 13.53 -3.87 -4.40
C ASN A 230 12.50 -2.74 -4.45
N HIS A 231 12.77 -1.70 -5.26
CA HIS A 231 11.97 -0.47 -5.32
C HIS A 231 11.42 -0.19 -6.72
N LEU A 232 12.24 0.09 -7.74
CA LEU A 232 11.76 0.65 -9.02
C LEU A 232 10.77 -0.28 -9.75
N GLY A 233 11.03 -1.58 -9.79
CA GLY A 233 10.13 -2.56 -10.40
C GLY A 233 8.81 -2.70 -9.64
N HIS A 234 8.84 -2.61 -8.31
CA HIS A 234 7.64 -2.61 -7.47
C HIS A 234 6.83 -1.32 -7.58
N PHE A 235 7.52 -0.18 -7.68
CA PHE A 235 6.93 1.13 -7.96
C PHE A 235 6.16 1.05 -9.29
N TYR A 236 6.81 0.57 -10.35
CA TYR A 236 6.19 0.47 -11.67
C TYR A 236 5.01 -0.52 -11.69
N LEU A 237 5.17 -1.70 -11.10
CA LEU A 237 4.09 -2.68 -10.97
C LEU A 237 2.87 -2.07 -10.29
N THR A 238 3.08 -1.25 -9.26
CA THR A 238 1.99 -0.56 -8.56
C THR A 238 1.36 0.55 -9.39
N GLN A 239 2.15 1.31 -10.17
CA GLN A 239 1.59 2.29 -11.12
C GLN A 239 0.65 1.61 -12.12
N LEU A 240 1.09 0.51 -12.74
CA LEU A 240 0.30 -0.25 -13.71
C LEU A 240 -1.01 -0.81 -13.11
N PHE A 241 -0.99 -1.20 -11.83
CA PHE A 241 -2.18 -1.70 -11.14
C PHE A 241 -3.03 -0.61 -10.48
N THR A 242 -2.65 0.66 -10.51
CA THR A 242 -3.33 1.73 -9.75
C THR A 242 -4.82 1.80 -10.07
N GLN A 243 -5.19 1.80 -11.35
CA GLN A 243 -6.60 1.84 -11.75
C GLN A 243 -7.36 0.58 -11.36
N LEU A 244 -6.71 -0.58 -11.38
CA LEU A 244 -7.33 -1.84 -10.99
C LEU A 244 -7.57 -1.92 -9.47
N LEU A 245 -6.61 -1.44 -8.66
CA LEU A 245 -6.74 -1.33 -7.21
C LEU A 245 -7.90 -0.40 -6.84
N ILE A 246 -8.02 0.76 -7.50
CA ILE A 246 -9.12 1.70 -7.31
C ILE A 246 -10.47 1.04 -7.66
N LYS A 247 -10.57 0.34 -8.80
CA LYS A 247 -11.79 -0.38 -9.19
C LYS A 247 -12.15 -1.53 -8.25
N SER A 248 -11.16 -2.10 -7.57
CA SER A 248 -11.33 -3.25 -6.67
C SER A 248 -11.47 -2.83 -5.20
N ASN A 249 -11.75 -1.54 -4.93
CA ASN A 249 -11.83 -1.03 -3.58
C ASN A 249 -12.93 -1.75 -2.75
N PRO A 250 -12.74 -1.91 -1.41
CA PRO A 250 -11.55 -1.57 -0.65
C PRO A 250 -10.35 -2.47 -1.00
N ALA A 251 -9.20 -1.85 -1.27
CA ALA A 251 -7.97 -2.54 -1.66
C ALA A 251 -6.77 -2.14 -0.80
N ARG A 252 -5.75 -3.02 -0.74
CA ARG A 252 -4.57 -2.82 0.11
C ARG A 252 -3.27 -3.09 -0.64
N VAL A 253 -2.27 -2.24 -0.41
CA VAL A 253 -0.90 -2.45 -0.88
C VAL A 253 0.01 -2.64 0.33
N VAL A 254 0.62 -3.82 0.45
CA VAL A 254 1.55 -4.15 1.53
C VAL A 254 2.96 -4.15 0.98
N VAL A 255 3.80 -3.25 1.47
CA VAL A 255 5.18 -3.07 0.99
C VAL A 255 6.16 -3.62 2.01
N LEU A 256 6.99 -4.60 1.63
CA LEU A 256 7.97 -5.16 2.54
C LEU A 256 9.23 -4.28 2.60
N SER A 257 9.53 -3.79 3.79
CA SER A 257 10.76 -3.09 4.14
C SER A 257 11.61 -3.95 5.12
N SER A 258 12.51 -3.31 5.87
CA SER A 258 13.35 -3.93 6.88
C SER A 258 13.81 -2.87 7.88
N GLU A 259 14.21 -3.25 9.10
CA GLU A 259 14.90 -2.34 10.05
C GLU A 259 16.17 -1.69 9.44
N SER A 260 16.72 -2.27 8.36
CA SER A 260 17.83 -1.68 7.61
C SER A 260 17.53 -0.28 7.04
N HIS A 261 16.25 0.08 6.84
CA HIS A 261 15.85 1.42 6.37
C HIS A 261 16.33 2.55 7.28
N ARG A 262 16.58 2.25 8.57
CA ARG A 262 17.07 3.23 9.55
C ARG A 262 18.53 3.59 9.36
N PHE A 263 19.28 2.77 8.62
CA PHE A 263 20.71 2.94 8.34
C PHE A 263 20.95 3.36 6.89
N SER A 264 19.94 3.97 6.26
CA SER A 264 20.07 4.57 4.94
C SER A 264 20.97 5.80 5.01
N THR A 265 21.62 6.07 3.90
CA THR A 265 22.50 7.22 3.70
C THR A 265 21.88 8.29 2.81
N ILE A 266 20.63 8.08 2.39
CA ILE A 266 19.88 9.05 1.58
C ILE A 266 19.60 10.27 2.45
N ASP A 267 19.91 11.44 1.90
CA ASP A 267 19.57 12.75 2.45
C ASP A 267 18.63 13.49 1.47
N ASP A 268 18.42 14.79 1.70
CA ASP A 268 17.54 15.61 0.87
C ASP A 268 18.05 15.80 -0.57
N VAL A 269 19.33 15.50 -0.85
CA VAL A 269 19.97 15.60 -2.18
C VAL A 269 19.78 14.30 -2.99
N LEU A 270 18.55 13.77 -2.97
CA LEU A 270 18.18 12.61 -3.77
C LEU A 270 18.31 12.88 -5.27
N SER A 271 18.90 11.94 -6.00
CA SER A 271 19.02 11.94 -7.47
C SER A 271 19.09 10.50 -8.01
N GLU A 272 18.92 10.33 -9.33
CA GLU A 272 19.08 9.02 -10.00
C GLU A 272 20.44 8.39 -9.69
N ALA A 273 21.52 9.18 -9.69
CA ALA A 273 22.88 8.69 -9.39
C ALA A 273 23.08 8.26 -7.93
N VAL A 274 22.27 8.76 -7.00
CA VAL A 274 22.27 8.31 -5.60
C VAL A 274 21.51 6.99 -5.46
N LEU A 275 20.38 6.87 -6.17
CA LEU A 275 19.52 5.68 -6.14
C LEU A 275 20.14 4.50 -6.90
N SER A 276 20.78 4.76 -8.02
CA SER A 276 21.43 3.79 -8.90
C SER A 276 22.91 4.14 -9.07
N PRO A 277 23.74 3.91 -8.04
CA PRO A 277 25.14 4.33 -8.05
C PRO A 277 26.00 3.49 -9.01
N ASP A 278 27.08 4.10 -9.50
CA ASP A 278 28.15 3.41 -10.21
C ASP A 278 28.95 2.48 -9.26
N ILE A 279 29.79 1.62 -9.86
CA ILE A 279 30.58 0.63 -9.12
C ILE A 279 31.55 1.26 -8.10
N SER A 280 32.03 2.48 -8.34
CA SER A 280 33.01 3.14 -7.46
C SER A 280 32.39 3.62 -6.15
N ARG A 281 31.08 3.87 -6.15
CA ARG A 281 30.31 4.31 -4.99
C ARG A 281 29.43 3.22 -4.39
N TYR A 282 29.43 2.02 -5.00
CA TYR A 282 28.57 0.93 -4.59
C TYR A 282 29.05 0.25 -3.30
N SER A 283 28.10 0.02 -2.41
CA SER A 283 28.22 -0.93 -1.30
C SER A 283 26.92 -1.70 -1.22
N SER A 284 26.99 -3.03 -1.23
CA SER A 284 25.80 -3.89 -1.24
C SER A 284 24.92 -3.70 0.01
N MET A 285 25.55 -3.38 1.15
CA MET A 285 24.83 -3.03 2.36
C MET A 285 24.13 -1.67 2.25
N ARG A 286 24.83 -0.66 1.71
CA ARG A 286 24.28 0.68 1.50
C ARG A 286 23.09 0.65 0.53
N ALA A 287 23.27 0.02 -0.64
CA ALA A 287 22.22 -0.12 -1.65
C ALA A 287 20.97 -0.81 -1.09
N TYR A 288 21.15 -1.83 -0.25
CA TYR A 288 20.03 -2.47 0.42
C TYR A 288 19.32 -1.56 1.44
N ASN A 289 20.07 -0.91 2.33
CA ASN A 289 19.50 0.02 3.32
C ASN A 289 18.70 1.13 2.62
N ASP A 290 19.28 1.72 1.58
CA ASP A 290 18.68 2.77 0.76
C ASP A 290 17.44 2.26 0.04
N SER A 291 17.47 1.06 -0.55
CA SER A 291 16.28 0.46 -1.18
C SER A 291 15.13 0.21 -0.19
N LYS A 292 15.45 -0.13 1.07
CA LYS A 292 14.43 -0.36 2.10
C LYS A 292 13.86 0.93 2.66
N LEU A 293 14.64 2.02 2.70
CA LEU A 293 14.10 3.36 2.92
C LEU A 293 13.18 3.79 1.77
N CYS A 294 13.57 3.54 0.52
CA CYS A 294 12.74 3.85 -0.65
C CYS A 294 11.36 3.17 -0.56
N ASN A 295 11.30 1.91 -0.12
CA ASN A 295 10.04 1.21 0.10
C ASN A 295 9.12 1.90 1.14
N VAL A 296 9.69 2.45 2.22
CA VAL A 296 8.89 3.17 3.24
C VAL A 296 8.37 4.49 2.69
N LEU A 297 9.26 5.28 2.07
CA LEU A 297 8.92 6.55 1.43
C LEU A 297 7.85 6.36 0.35
N PHE A 298 8.00 5.34 -0.49
CA PHE A 298 7.05 4.95 -1.52
C PHE A 298 5.67 4.64 -0.95
N SER A 299 5.59 3.75 0.05
CA SER A 299 4.30 3.37 0.65
C SER A 299 3.60 4.57 1.30
N ASN A 300 4.35 5.45 1.96
CA ASN A 300 3.80 6.66 2.57
C ASN A 300 3.24 7.62 1.50
N GLU A 301 3.94 7.78 0.37
CA GLU A 301 3.45 8.60 -0.75
C GLU A 301 2.26 7.96 -1.47
N LEU A 302 2.28 6.64 -1.63
CA LEU A 302 1.17 5.88 -2.20
C LEU A 302 -0.10 6.03 -1.35
N GLN A 303 0.04 5.94 -0.02
CA GLN A 303 -1.07 6.19 0.90
C GLN A 303 -1.66 7.59 0.70
N ARG A 304 -0.82 8.64 0.66
CA ARG A 304 -1.29 10.01 0.45
C ARG A 304 -2.08 10.16 -0.85
N ARG A 305 -1.59 9.51 -1.92
CA ARG A 305 -2.19 9.60 -3.26
C ARG A 305 -3.49 8.80 -3.40
N LEU A 306 -3.62 7.65 -2.75
CA LEU A 306 -4.74 6.73 -3.00
C LEU A 306 -5.75 6.62 -1.85
N CYS A 307 -5.50 7.26 -0.69
CA CYS A 307 -6.41 7.19 0.45
C CYS A 307 -7.83 7.64 0.14
N SER A 308 -8.02 8.65 -0.74
CA SER A 308 -9.35 9.11 -1.17
C SER A 308 -10.12 8.09 -2.02
N SER A 309 -9.44 7.08 -2.56
CA SER A 309 -10.02 6.03 -3.39
C SER A 309 -10.24 4.72 -2.62
N ASN A 310 -10.21 4.77 -1.28
CA ASN A 310 -10.36 3.62 -0.39
C ASN A 310 -9.32 2.50 -0.69
N VAL A 311 -8.11 2.93 -1.09
CA VAL A 311 -6.93 2.07 -1.22
C VAL A 311 -5.95 2.48 -0.13
N THR A 312 -5.53 1.52 0.68
CA THR A 312 -4.57 1.75 1.77
C THR A 312 -3.20 1.20 1.41
N SER A 313 -2.13 1.85 1.85
CA SER A 313 -0.77 1.34 1.76
C SER A 313 -0.12 1.26 3.13
N ASN A 314 0.46 0.11 3.46
CA ASN A 314 1.18 -0.09 4.72
C ASN A 314 2.53 -0.76 4.48
N VAL A 315 3.49 -0.44 5.34
CA VAL A 315 4.84 -0.99 5.31
C VAL A 315 4.99 -2.08 6.35
N VAL A 316 5.66 -3.17 5.98
CA VAL A 316 5.90 -4.30 6.88
C VAL A 316 7.39 -4.59 6.98
N HIS A 317 7.88 -4.70 8.21
CA HIS A 317 9.09 -5.44 8.54
C HIS A 317 8.70 -6.86 8.99
N PRO A 318 9.14 -7.92 8.28
CA PRO A 318 8.76 -9.28 8.64
C PRO A 318 9.42 -9.78 9.95
N GLY A 319 10.45 -9.09 10.44
CA GLY A 319 11.17 -9.41 11.67
C GLY A 319 12.67 -9.63 11.45
N ASN A 320 13.44 -9.58 12.54
CA ASN A 320 14.91 -9.69 12.48
C ASN A 320 15.37 -11.13 12.21
N CYS A 321 16.44 -11.25 11.44
CA CYS A 321 17.21 -12.48 11.24
C CYS A 321 16.44 -13.70 10.71
N ILE A 322 15.45 -13.53 9.83
CA ILE A 322 14.74 -14.67 9.23
C ILE A 322 15.68 -15.38 8.25
N ASN A 323 15.86 -16.70 8.42
CA ASN A 323 16.63 -17.53 7.49
C ASN A 323 15.89 -17.66 6.15
N THR A 324 16.05 -16.66 5.30
CA THR A 324 15.60 -16.65 3.91
C THR A 324 16.78 -16.99 2.99
N ARG A 325 16.53 -17.46 1.76
CA ARG A 325 17.57 -17.82 0.78
C ARG A 325 18.52 -16.66 0.40
N ILE A 326 18.25 -15.45 0.91
CA ILE A 326 18.99 -14.21 0.68
C ILE A 326 20.43 -14.26 1.24
N SER A 327 20.74 -15.10 2.22
CA SER A 327 22.06 -15.14 2.91
C SER A 327 23.15 -15.99 2.23
N ARG A 328 22.92 -16.50 1.00
CA ARG A 328 23.68 -17.65 0.46
C ARG A 328 25.12 -17.32 0.01
N GLN A 329 25.47 -16.04 -0.19
CA GLN A 329 26.76 -15.67 -0.81
C GLN A 329 27.95 -15.55 0.15
N TRP A 330 27.74 -15.60 1.48
CA TRP A 330 28.85 -15.43 2.45
C TRP A 330 28.84 -16.53 3.52
N TRP A 331 29.89 -17.35 3.55
CA TRP A 331 30.03 -18.47 4.48
C TRP A 331 30.10 -18.04 5.95
N MET A 332 30.66 -16.87 6.23
CA MET A 332 30.74 -16.30 7.59
C MET A 332 29.36 -15.89 8.12
N TRP A 333 28.50 -15.36 7.25
CA TRP A 333 27.11 -15.06 7.59
C TRP A 333 26.30 -16.33 7.83
N ARG A 334 26.55 -17.42 7.08
CA ARG A 334 25.93 -18.75 7.36
C ARG A 334 26.27 -19.27 8.76
N LEU A 335 27.53 -19.10 9.21
CA LEU A 335 27.96 -19.49 10.55
C LEU A 335 27.27 -18.62 11.62
N LEU A 336 27.24 -17.30 11.42
CA LEU A 336 26.57 -16.36 12.32
C LEU A 336 25.06 -16.63 12.44
N PHE A 337 24.36 -16.88 11.33
CA PHE A 337 22.93 -17.25 11.32
C PHE A 337 22.66 -18.63 11.94
N THR A 338 23.64 -19.54 11.90
CA THR A 338 23.53 -20.86 12.55
C THR A 338 23.67 -20.74 14.07
N ILE A 339 24.50 -19.81 14.55
CA ILE A 339 24.71 -19.51 15.98
C ILE A 339 23.52 -18.71 16.55
N LEU A 340 22.96 -17.78 15.78
CA LEU A 340 21.83 -16.94 16.21
C LEU A 340 20.45 -17.61 16.03
N ARG A 341 20.41 -18.84 15.50
CA ARG A 341 19.20 -19.60 15.16
C ARG A 341 18.10 -19.69 16.24
N PRO A 342 18.40 -19.85 17.55
CA PRO A 342 17.36 -19.83 18.59
C PRO A 342 16.70 -18.45 18.81
N PHE A 343 17.29 -17.38 18.27
CA PHE A 343 16.76 -16.01 18.31
C PHE A 343 16.23 -15.53 16.94
N THR A 344 16.18 -16.43 15.95
CA THR A 344 15.68 -16.12 14.59
C THR A 344 14.24 -16.59 14.40
N LYS A 345 13.39 -15.73 13.84
CA LYS A 345 12.01 -16.11 13.47
C LYS A 345 11.99 -17.18 12.39
N SER A 346 11.00 -18.08 12.47
CA SER A 346 10.66 -18.97 11.35
C SER A 346 10.10 -18.17 10.17
N THR A 347 10.11 -18.73 8.96
CA THR A 347 9.49 -18.09 7.78
C THR A 347 7.98 -17.92 7.94
N GLU A 348 7.31 -18.85 8.65
CA GLU A 348 5.89 -18.76 9.00
C GLU A 348 5.60 -17.58 9.93
N GLN A 349 6.50 -17.34 10.89
CA GLN A 349 6.44 -16.19 11.81
C GLN A 349 6.79 -14.89 11.09
N GLY A 350 7.71 -14.95 10.13
CA GLY A 350 8.07 -13.81 9.28
C GLY A 350 6.92 -13.33 8.39
N ALA A 351 6.04 -14.24 7.97
CA ALA A 351 4.87 -13.92 7.15
C ALA A 351 3.69 -13.34 7.95
N SER A 352 3.70 -13.44 9.29
CA SER A 352 2.56 -13.05 10.14
C SER A 352 2.15 -11.58 9.97
N THR A 353 3.12 -10.67 10.03
CA THR A 353 2.85 -9.22 9.91
C THR A 353 2.39 -8.86 8.51
N THR A 354 2.94 -9.52 7.48
CA THR A 354 2.50 -9.36 6.09
C THR A 354 1.03 -9.77 5.94
N VAL A 355 0.66 -10.94 6.44
CA VAL A 355 -0.71 -11.45 6.39
C VAL A 355 -1.67 -10.59 7.22
N PHE A 356 -1.24 -10.11 8.40
CA PHE A 356 -2.01 -9.19 9.23
C PHE A 356 -2.33 -7.90 8.48
N CYS A 357 -1.32 -7.26 7.88
CA CYS A 357 -1.51 -6.04 7.10
C CYS A 357 -2.36 -6.26 5.85
N ALA A 358 -2.20 -7.42 5.21
CA ALA A 358 -2.91 -7.77 3.99
C ALA A 358 -4.43 -7.91 4.20
N VAL A 359 -4.88 -8.48 5.31
CA VAL A 359 -6.29 -8.92 5.43
C VAL A 359 -6.96 -8.70 6.79
N SER A 360 -6.28 -8.15 7.80
CA SER A 360 -6.91 -7.92 9.11
C SER A 360 -8.07 -6.92 9.01
N LYS A 361 -9.17 -7.22 9.70
CA LYS A 361 -10.33 -6.32 9.81
C LYS A 361 -9.98 -5.08 10.63
N ASP A 362 -9.10 -5.25 11.61
CA ASP A 362 -8.61 -4.17 12.48
C ASP A 362 -7.87 -3.07 11.69
N LEU A 363 -7.50 -3.34 10.43
CA LEU A 363 -6.81 -2.41 9.54
C LEU A 363 -7.69 -1.92 8.36
N GLU A 364 -9.01 -2.11 8.43
CA GLU A 364 -9.91 -1.50 7.45
C GLU A 364 -9.83 0.03 7.54
N GLY A 365 -9.52 0.68 6.41
CA GLY A 365 -9.28 2.12 6.34
C GLY A 365 -7.94 2.60 6.94
N VAL A 366 -7.14 1.71 7.55
CA VAL A 366 -5.87 2.08 8.18
C VAL A 366 -4.72 1.95 7.17
N GLY A 367 -4.06 3.07 6.86
CA GLY A 367 -2.92 3.14 5.96
C GLY A 367 -1.88 4.17 6.40
N GLY A 368 -0.71 4.16 5.76
CA GLY A 368 0.41 5.06 6.07
C GLY A 368 1.20 4.65 7.32
N MET A 369 1.07 3.39 7.74
CA MET A 369 1.67 2.89 8.97
C MET A 369 2.82 1.91 8.68
N TYR A 370 3.77 1.86 9.60
CA TYR A 370 4.87 0.90 9.60
C TYR A 370 4.62 -0.17 10.66
N TRP A 371 4.74 -1.44 10.26
CA TRP A 371 4.35 -2.58 11.09
C TRP A 371 5.51 -3.53 11.32
N ASN A 372 5.66 -4.00 12.56
CA ASN A 372 6.59 -5.03 12.96
C ASN A 372 5.93 -5.91 14.02
N ASN A 373 6.03 -7.24 13.89
CA ASN A 373 5.40 -8.19 14.82
C ASN A 373 3.88 -7.94 14.98
N CYS A 374 3.19 -7.61 13.88
CA CYS A 374 1.77 -7.23 13.87
C CYS A 374 1.42 -6.02 14.76
N CYS A 375 2.42 -5.22 15.14
CA CYS A 375 2.28 -4.01 15.94
C CYS A 375 2.67 -2.79 15.12
N GLN A 376 1.94 -1.71 15.31
CA GLN A 376 2.31 -0.42 14.73
C GLN A 376 3.60 0.07 15.39
N CYS A 377 4.53 0.56 14.57
CA CYS A 377 5.83 1.06 15.01
C CYS A 377 6.13 2.37 14.30
N ILE A 378 7.01 3.18 14.91
CA ILE A 378 7.49 4.42 14.31
C ILE A 378 8.70 4.09 13.43
N SER A 379 8.62 4.40 12.14
CA SER A 379 9.73 4.29 11.19
C SER A 379 10.76 5.42 11.38
N SER A 380 11.89 5.38 10.66
CA SER A 380 12.93 6.42 10.78
C SER A 380 12.37 7.82 10.49
N GLU A 381 12.97 8.87 11.07
CA GLU A 381 12.58 10.26 10.79
C GLU A 381 12.65 10.59 9.29
N GLN A 382 13.74 10.18 8.63
CA GLN A 382 13.90 10.35 7.19
C GLN A 382 12.75 9.73 6.39
N SER A 383 12.27 8.54 6.78
CA SER A 383 11.17 7.86 6.08
C SER A 383 9.81 8.58 6.20
N ARG A 384 9.68 9.50 7.16
CA ARG A 384 8.50 10.33 7.40
C ARG A 384 8.60 11.71 6.73
N ASN A 385 9.71 12.01 6.05
CA ASN A 385 9.88 13.25 5.29
C ASN A 385 9.04 13.21 4.00
N GLU A 386 7.96 13.98 3.99
CA GLU A 386 7.03 14.04 2.85
C GLU A 386 7.68 14.60 1.58
N LYS A 387 8.56 15.60 1.70
CA LYS A 387 9.26 16.19 0.56
C LYS A 387 10.18 15.17 -0.10
N LEU A 388 10.91 14.40 0.72
CA LEU A 388 11.77 13.33 0.23
C LEU A 388 10.97 12.23 -0.45
N ALA A 389 9.83 11.83 0.12
CA ALA A 389 8.95 10.82 -0.46
C ALA A 389 8.37 11.25 -1.82
N LYS A 390 7.91 12.51 -1.94
CA LYS A 390 7.47 13.09 -3.21
C LYS A 390 8.62 13.13 -4.23
N LYS A 391 9.81 13.56 -3.81
CA LYS A 391 10.99 13.62 -4.68
C LYS A 391 11.39 12.24 -5.20
N LEU A 392 11.37 11.21 -4.34
CA LEU A 392 11.61 9.83 -4.74
C LEU A 392 10.58 9.36 -5.78
N TRP A 393 9.30 9.69 -5.57
CA TRP A 393 8.24 9.36 -6.51
C TRP A 393 8.48 9.98 -7.88
N ASP A 394 8.76 11.29 -7.92
CA ASP A 394 8.95 12.03 -9.17
C ASP A 394 10.18 11.52 -9.95
N ILE A 395 11.29 11.21 -9.26
CA ILE A 395 12.48 10.59 -9.87
C ILE A 395 12.15 9.19 -10.39
N SER A 396 11.48 8.37 -9.58
CA SER A 396 11.11 6.99 -9.98
C SER A 396 10.21 6.99 -11.21
N ALA A 397 9.20 7.88 -11.27
CA ALA A 397 8.34 8.05 -12.44
C ALA A 397 9.14 8.47 -13.68
N THR A 398 10.05 9.43 -13.55
CA THR A 398 10.91 9.88 -14.65
C THR A 398 11.79 8.73 -15.19
N MET A 399 12.32 7.89 -14.30
CA MET A 399 13.13 6.71 -14.66
C MET A 399 12.30 5.66 -15.42
N ILE A 400 11.04 5.46 -15.04
CA ILE A 400 10.10 4.59 -15.75
C ILE A 400 9.78 5.16 -17.13
N ASP A 401 9.39 6.43 -17.23
CA ASP A 401 9.06 7.07 -18.50
C ASP A 401 10.23 7.00 -19.50
N LYS A 402 11.46 7.14 -18.99
CA LYS A 402 12.69 6.97 -19.78
C LYS A 402 12.86 5.54 -20.26
N ALA A 403 12.61 4.54 -19.42
CA ALA A 403 12.74 3.13 -19.77
C ALA A 403 11.65 2.69 -20.77
N GLU A 404 10.40 3.08 -20.59
CA GLU A 404 9.30 2.72 -21.50
C GLU A 404 9.54 3.17 -22.94
N ARG A 405 10.20 4.32 -23.14
CA ARG A 405 10.57 4.82 -24.49
C ARG A 405 11.54 3.91 -25.23
N THR A 406 12.24 3.04 -24.53
CA THR A 406 13.19 2.07 -25.11
C THR A 406 12.55 0.73 -25.40
N PHE A 407 11.31 0.50 -24.96
CA PHE A 407 10.63 -0.75 -25.24
C PHE A 407 10.37 -0.85 -26.75
N PRO A 408 10.63 -2.03 -27.36
CA PRO A 408 10.31 -2.21 -28.77
C PRO A 408 8.80 -2.03 -28.96
N VAL A 409 8.42 -1.25 -29.98
CA VAL A 409 7.02 -1.11 -30.38
C VAL A 409 6.52 -2.51 -30.75
N GLU A 410 5.52 -3.02 -30.03
CA GLU A 410 4.87 -4.28 -30.41
C GLU A 410 4.30 -4.09 -31.82
N SER A 411 4.83 -4.83 -32.80
CA SER A 411 4.23 -4.91 -34.13
C SER A 411 2.84 -5.54 -33.95
N SER A 412 1.81 -4.69 -34.06
CA SER A 412 0.39 -5.03 -33.98
C SER A 412 -0.02 -6.16 -34.90
#